data_AF-A0A0F8FMY0-F1
#
_entry.id   AF-A0A0F8FMY0-F1
#
_cell.length_a   1.000
_cell.length_b   1.000
_cell.length_c   1.000
_cell.angle_alpha   90.00
_cell.angle_beta   90.00
_cell.angle_gamma   90.00
#
_symmetry.space_group_name_H-M   'P 1'
#
loop_
_entity.id
_entity.type
_entity.pdbx_description
1 polymer ?
#
loop_
_entity_poly.entity_id
_entity_poly.type
_entity_poly.pdbx_seq_one_letter_code
_entity_poly.pdbx_strand_id
1 'polypeptide(L)'
;MYTYESEGADFFAKAYAPGHITGFFQIHEHNDPHRKGSTGCGIVLNGGVTTEVKVGKSVENTEIFLNGKKVEGKTTRTVVEMMTDEPVR
;
A
#
# COMPACT_ATOMS: atom_id res chain seq x y z
N MET A 1 -29.36 -25.26 5.58
CA MET A 1 -28.75 -23.92 5.40
C MET A 1 -27.43 -24.18 4.69
N TYR A 2 -27.35 -23.90 3.39
CA TYR A 2 -26.12 -24.12 2.62
C TYR A 2 -25.17 -22.96 2.95
N THR A 3 -24.11 -23.24 3.70
CA THR A 3 -22.96 -22.35 3.80
C THR A 3 -22.19 -22.44 2.49
N TYR A 4 -22.11 -21.35 1.74
CA TYR A 4 -21.17 -21.26 0.62
C TYR A 4 -19.75 -21.36 1.17
N GLU A 5 -18.88 -22.16 0.56
CA GLU A 5 -17.46 -22.28 0.96
C GLU A 5 -16.70 -20.94 0.95
N SER A 6 -17.29 -19.89 0.34
CA SER A 6 -16.77 -18.52 0.36
C SER A 6 -16.99 -17.77 1.68
N GLU A 7 -17.80 -18.27 2.62
CA GLU A 7 -18.06 -17.60 3.91
C GLU A 7 -16.88 -17.70 4.91
N GLY A 8 -15.68 -18.07 4.46
CA GLY A 8 -14.49 -18.09 5.32
C GLY A 8 -13.15 -18.04 4.59
N ALA A 9 -13.14 -17.68 3.31
CA ALA A 9 -11.91 -17.67 2.53
C ALA A 9 -11.12 -16.37 2.76
N ASP A 10 -9.80 -16.51 2.84
CA ASP A 10 -8.91 -15.38 2.74
C ASP A 10 -8.83 -14.90 1.28
N PHE A 11 -8.88 -13.60 1.08
CA PHE A 11 -8.66 -12.95 -0.21
C PHE A 11 -7.24 -12.40 -0.29
N PHE A 12 -6.65 -12.52 -1.47
CA PHE A 12 -5.29 -12.05 -1.74
C PHE A 12 -5.30 -11.13 -2.94
N ALA A 13 -4.61 -10.01 -2.81
CA ALA A 13 -4.33 -9.08 -3.89
C ALA A 13 -2.82 -8.82 -3.96
N LYS A 14 -2.33 -8.53 -5.16
CA LYS A 14 -0.92 -8.23 -5.41
C LYS A 14 -0.81 -7.08 -6.39
N ALA A 15 0.05 -6.12 -6.08
CA ALA A 15 0.33 -4.97 -6.92
C ALA A 15 1.84 -4.71 -6.98
N TYR A 16 2.29 -4.11 -8.08
CA TYR A 16 3.68 -3.73 -8.29
C TYR A 16 3.79 -2.23 -8.52
N ALA A 17 4.73 -1.60 -7.81
CA ALA A 17 5.10 -0.19 -7.98
C ALA A 17 6.57 -0.11 -8.42
N PRO A 18 6.87 0.39 -9.62
CA PRO A 18 8.25 0.52 -10.08
C PRO A 18 9.01 1.58 -9.28
N GLY A 19 10.32 1.42 -9.17
CA GLY A 19 11.20 2.44 -8.63
C GLY A 19 11.25 3.66 -9.54
N HIS A 20 11.25 4.85 -8.95
CA HIS A 20 11.38 6.11 -9.67
C HIS A 20 12.61 6.89 -9.18
N ILE A 21 13.44 7.34 -10.12
CA ILE A 21 14.57 8.23 -9.84
C ILE A 21 14.29 9.58 -10.50
N THR A 22 14.15 10.62 -9.69
CA THR A 22 14.00 12.00 -10.18
C THR A 22 15.36 12.52 -10.69
N GLY A 23 15.38 13.09 -11.89
CA GLY A 23 16.59 13.69 -12.48
C GLY A 23 16.70 15.19 -12.19
N PHE A 24 15.67 15.95 -12.55
CA PHE A 24 15.55 17.37 -12.23
C PHE A 24 14.13 17.71 -11.79
N PHE A 25 13.99 18.73 -10.93
CA PHE A 25 12.71 19.12 -10.38
C PHE A 25 12.70 20.55 -9.83
N GLN A 26 11.50 21.09 -9.68
CA GLN A 26 11.16 22.28 -8.89
C GLN A 26 10.12 21.88 -7.85
N ILE A 27 10.35 22.25 -6.59
CA ILE A 27 9.43 22.00 -5.47
C ILE A 27 8.31 23.05 -5.48
N HIS A 28 7.06 22.60 -5.29
CA HIS A 28 5.88 23.43 -5.10
C HIS A 28 5.30 23.19 -3.70
N GLU A 29 5.67 24.06 -2.76
CA GLU A 29 5.16 24.02 -1.39
C GLU A 29 3.72 24.55 -1.30
N HIS A 30 2.88 23.85 -0.55
CA HIS A 30 1.48 24.24 -0.33
C HIS A 30 0.93 23.62 0.97
N ASN A 31 0.02 24.33 1.67
CA ASN A 31 -0.57 23.84 2.92
C ASN A 31 -1.57 22.69 2.71
N ASP A 32 -2.35 22.75 1.63
CA ASP A 32 -3.20 21.64 1.17
C ASP A 32 -2.34 20.53 0.54
N PRO A 33 -2.29 19.30 1.12
CA PRO A 33 -1.50 18.19 0.63
C PRO A 33 -1.85 17.76 -0.80
N HIS A 34 -3.10 17.93 -1.24
CA HIS A 34 -3.52 17.58 -2.61
C HIS A 34 -2.93 18.51 -3.68
N ARG A 35 -2.43 19.68 -3.27
CA ARG A 35 -1.82 20.68 -4.15
C ARG A 35 -0.30 20.81 -3.96
N LYS A 36 0.26 20.18 -2.92
CA LYS A 36 1.70 20.15 -2.65
C LYS A 36 2.37 19.10 -3.54
N GLY A 37 3.51 19.43 -4.14
CA GLY A 37 4.21 18.49 -5.01
C GLY A 37 5.46 19.06 -5.68
N SER A 38 5.82 18.53 -6.84
CA SER A 38 6.94 19.02 -7.65
C SER A 38 6.64 18.85 -9.14
N THR A 39 7.26 19.69 -9.97
CA THR A 39 7.33 19.50 -11.43
C THR A 39 8.74 19.12 -11.81
N GLY A 40 8.93 18.15 -12.70
CA GLY A 40 10.25 17.68 -13.07
C GLY A 40 10.21 16.53 -14.07
N CYS A 41 11.33 15.85 -14.24
CA CYS A 41 11.43 14.63 -15.03
C CYS A 41 12.33 13.62 -14.33
N GLY A 42 12.05 12.34 -14.53
CA GLY A 42 12.79 11.23 -13.98
C GLY A 42 12.75 10.00 -14.88
N ILE A 43 13.32 8.92 -14.39
CA ILE A 43 13.26 7.61 -15.04
C ILE A 43 12.55 6.60 -14.14
N VAL A 44 11.82 5.69 -14.78
CA VAL A 44 11.18 4.55 -14.12
C VAL A 44 12.06 3.33 -14.33
N LEU A 45 12.32 2.59 -13.25
CA LEU A 45 13.12 1.38 -13.26
C LEU A 45 12.23 0.15 -13.45
N ASN A 46 12.79 -0.89 -14.08
CA ASN A 46 12.16 -2.23 -14.08
C ASN A 46 12.24 -2.91 -12.69
N GLY A 47 13.06 -2.39 -11.78
CA GLY A 47 13.10 -2.78 -10.38
C GLY A 47 12.16 -1.92 -9.54
N GLY A 48 11.47 -2.53 -8.58
CA GLY A 48 10.45 -1.86 -7.77
C GLY A 48 10.02 -2.69 -6.57
N VAL A 49 8.88 -2.32 -6.00
CA VAL A 49 8.27 -2.99 -4.85
C VAL A 49 7.06 -3.78 -5.31
N THR A 50 6.97 -5.02 -4.88
CA THR A 50 5.74 -5.80 -5.00
C THR A 50 5.11 -5.91 -3.64
N THR A 51 3.84 -5.52 -3.54
CA THR A 51 3.06 -5.57 -2.31
C THR A 51 1.97 -6.60 -2.46
N GLU A 52 1.85 -7.46 -1.45
CA GLU A 52 0.77 -8.43 -1.32
C GLU A 52 -0.10 -7.98 -0.15
N VAL A 53 -1.42 -8.13 -0.30
CA VAL A 53 -2.40 -7.83 0.74
C VAL A 53 -3.27 -9.06 0.92
N LYS A 54 -3.44 -9.47 2.17
CA LYS A 54 -4.35 -10.51 2.61
C LYS A 54 -5.45 -9.90 3.47
N VAL A 55 -6.70 -10.25 3.20
CA VAL A 55 -7.88 -9.89 4.01
C VAL A 55 -8.76 -11.11 4.20
N GLY A 56 -9.34 -11.30 5.38
CA GLY A 56 -10.22 -12.45 5.67
C GLY A 56 -10.07 -12.97 7.09
N LYS A 57 -10.72 -14.10 7.39
CA LYS A 57 -10.87 -14.62 8.76
C LYS A 57 -9.55 -14.96 9.46
N SER A 58 -8.48 -15.26 8.72
CA SER A 58 -7.17 -15.54 9.32
C SER A 58 -6.38 -14.28 9.70
N VAL A 59 -6.88 -13.09 9.36
CA VAL A 59 -6.24 -11.81 9.65
C VAL A 59 -6.97 -11.17 10.83
N GLU A 60 -6.39 -11.30 12.02
CA GLU A 60 -7.00 -10.74 13.23
C GLU A 60 -6.67 -9.25 13.42
N ASN A 61 -5.49 -8.83 12.96
CA ASN A 61 -4.96 -7.48 13.19
C ASN A 61 -4.29 -6.96 11.93
N THR A 62 -4.34 -5.64 11.73
CA THR A 62 -3.59 -5.00 10.64
C THR A 62 -2.09 -5.01 10.92
N GLU A 63 -1.36 -5.78 10.12
CA GLU A 63 0.09 -5.95 10.21
C GLU A 63 0.76 -5.51 8.92
N ILE A 64 1.92 -4.85 9.01
CA ILE A 64 2.65 -4.38 7.85
C ILE A 64 4.06 -4.95 7.91
N PHE A 65 4.49 -5.55 6.79
CA PHE A 65 5.81 -6.16 6.67
C PHE A 65 6.59 -5.52 5.52
N LEU A 66 7.85 -5.18 5.78
CA LEU A 66 8.81 -4.79 4.74
C LEU A 66 9.90 -5.85 4.66
N ASN A 67 10.01 -6.52 3.51
CA ASN A 67 10.95 -7.62 3.30
C ASN A 67 10.87 -8.69 4.41
N GLY A 68 9.65 -9.06 4.80
CA GLY A 68 9.38 -10.06 5.84
C GLY A 68 9.55 -9.56 7.29
N LYS A 69 9.98 -8.32 7.51
CA LYS A 69 10.12 -7.74 8.85
C LYS A 69 8.90 -6.90 9.20
N LYS A 70 8.27 -7.17 10.36
CA LYS A 70 7.16 -6.37 10.86
C LYS A 70 7.63 -4.95 11.14
N VAL A 71 6.88 -3.97 10.66
CA VAL A 71 7.16 -2.53 10.83
C VAL A 71 5.89 -1.79 11.25
N GLU A 72 6.05 -0.60 11.82
CA GLU A 72 4.91 0.28 12.13
C GLU A 72 4.20 0.76 10.86
N GLY A 73 4.99 1.07 9.81
CA GLY A 73 4.48 1.35 8.47
C GLY A 73 3.50 2.52 8.39
N LYS A 74 3.74 3.62 9.13
CA LYS A 74 2.80 4.75 9.31
C LYS A 74 2.06 5.17 8.03
N THR A 75 2.79 5.43 6.94
CA THR A 75 2.18 5.82 5.66
C THR A 75 1.21 4.77 5.11
N THR A 76 1.63 3.51 5.09
CA THR A 76 0.79 2.39 4.64
C THR A 76 -0.41 2.19 5.56
N ARG A 77 -0.20 2.30 6.88
CA ARG A 77 -1.27 2.21 7.88
C ARG A 77 -2.34 3.27 7.67
N THR A 78 -1.94 4.53 7.47
CA THR A 78 -2.88 5.61 7.17
C THR A 78 -3.70 5.29 5.92
N VAL A 79 -3.08 4.75 4.86
CA VAL A 79 -3.82 4.37 3.64
C VAL A 79 -4.82 3.24 3.90
N VAL A 80 -4.42 2.19 4.63
CA VAL A 80 -5.32 1.10 5.00
C VAL A 80 -6.52 1.63 5.79
N GLU A 81 -6.27 2.42 6.82
CA GLU A 81 -7.30 3.02 7.68
C GLU A 81 -8.23 3.98 6.91
N MET A 82 -7.77 4.62 5.83
CA MET A 82 -8.61 5.43 4.94
C MET A 82 -9.46 4.60 3.98
N MET A 83 -9.08 3.34 3.72
CA MET A 83 -9.71 2.49 2.70
C MET A 83 -10.65 1.43 3.27
N THR A 84 -10.40 0.91 4.47
CA THR A 84 -11.16 -0.20 5.05
C THR A 84 -11.03 -0.25 6.57
N ASP A 85 -12.09 -0.71 7.24
CA ASP A 85 -12.08 -1.05 8.66
C ASP A 85 -11.66 -2.52 8.91
N GLU A 86 -11.72 -3.37 7.88
CA GLU A 86 -11.31 -4.78 7.98
C GLU A 86 -9.79 -4.94 8.17
N PRO A 87 -9.33 -5.84 9.05
CA PRO A 87 -7.90 -6.11 9.22
C PRO A 87 -7.24 -6.64 7.94
N VAL A 88 -6.05 -6.11 7.63
CA VAL A 88 -5.26 -6.55 6.47
C VAL A 88 -3.82 -6.85 6.83
N ARG A 89 -3.21 -7.79 6.11
CA ARG A 89 -1.80 -8.17 6.29
C ARG A 89 -1.02 -8.09 4.99
#